data_AF-A0A291S748-F1
#
_entry.id   AF-A0A291S748-F1
#
_cell.length_a   1.000
_cell.length_b   1.000
_cell.length_c   1.000
_cell.angle_alpha   90.00
_cell.angle_beta   90.00
_cell.angle_gamma   90.00
#
_symmetry.space_group_name_H-M   'P 1'
#
loop_
_entity.id
_entity.type
_entity.pdbx_description
1 polymer ?
#
loop_
_entity_poly.entity_id
_entity_poly.type
_entity_poly.pdbx_seq_one_letter_code
_entity_poly.pdbx_strand_id
1 'polypeptide(L)' 'LGAEVIAVKSGSRTLKDAINEAFRDWVANVDHTHYLFGTVAGPHPFPAMVRDFHRVIGVEARRQLLEQAGRLPDAAIA' A
#
# COMPACT_ATOMS: atom_id res chain seq x y z
N LEU A 1 4.18 9.67 -17.55
CA LEU A 1 3.04 9.47 -16.62
C LEU A 1 2.28 10.76 -16.31
N GLY A 2 2.93 11.95 -16.29
CA GLY A 2 2.20 13.23 -16.24
C GLY A 2 1.70 13.65 -14.85
N ALA A 3 2.07 12.94 -13.78
CA ALA A 3 1.73 13.31 -12.42
C ALA A 3 2.54 14.52 -11.93
N GLU A 4 1.91 15.36 -11.10
CA GLU A 4 2.57 16.44 -10.38
C GLU A 4 3.30 15.90 -9.13
N VAL A 5 4.51 16.40 -8.87
CA VAL A 5 5.30 16.03 -7.70
C VAL A 5 5.35 17.21 -6.73
N ILE A 6 4.65 17.09 -5.62
CA ILE A 6 4.57 18.13 -4.59
C ILE A 6 5.57 17.81 -3.47
N ALA A 7 6.64 18.60 -3.39
CA ALA A 7 7.67 18.43 -2.36
C ALA A 7 7.21 18.99 -1.01
N VAL A 8 7.10 18.13 0.01
CA VAL A 8 6.77 18.53 1.39
C VAL A 8 8.00 19.12 2.08
N LYS A 9 7.91 20.40 2.45
CA LYS A 9 9.01 21.15 3.07
C LYS A 9 8.92 21.24 4.61
N SER A 10 7.76 20.88 5.16
CA SER A 10 7.43 20.88 6.58
C SER A 10 8.00 19.67 7.32
N GLY A 11 8.12 19.77 8.65
CA GLY A 11 8.48 18.65 9.51
C GLY A 11 9.88 18.10 9.28
N SER A 12 10.01 16.77 9.40
CA SER A 12 11.27 16.04 9.22
C SER A 12 11.65 15.81 7.76
N ARG A 13 10.75 16.16 6.83
CA ARG A 13 10.89 15.97 5.38
C ARG A 13 11.08 14.49 5.02
N THR A 14 10.34 13.63 5.70
CA THR A 14 10.34 12.18 5.47
C THR A 14 8.96 11.72 4.99
N LEU A 15 8.83 10.41 4.73
CA LEU A 15 7.59 9.79 4.30
C LEU A 15 6.42 10.08 5.25
N LYS A 16 6.67 10.17 6.57
CA LYS A 16 5.63 10.49 7.55
C LYS A 16 5.00 11.86 7.27
N ASP A 17 5.81 12.86 6.93
CA ASP A 17 5.32 14.20 6.65
C ASP A 17 4.54 14.23 5.33
N ALA A 18 5.02 13.51 4.31
CA ALA A 18 4.30 13.33 3.05
C ALA A 18 2.92 12.66 3.23
N ILE A 19 2.85 11.62 4.06
CA ILE A 19 1.57 10.96 4.40
C ILE A 19 0.61 11.95 5.06
N ASN A 20 1.11 12.75 6.02
CA ASN A 20 0.27 13.72 6.72
C ASN A 20 -0.26 14.82 5.79
N GLU A 21 0.57 15.38 4.91
CA GLU A 21 0.12 16.37 3.92
C GLU A 21 -0.86 15.76 2.92
N ALA A 22 -0.63 14.53 2.46
CA ALA A 22 -1.56 13.83 1.57
C ALA A 22 -2.93 13.57 2.24
N PHE A 23 -2.95 13.23 3.54
CA PHE A 23 -4.21 13.11 4.29
C PHE A 23 -4.94 14.46 4.40
N ARG A 24 -4.21 15.56 4.63
CA ARG A 24 -4.82 16.90 4.70
C ARG A 24 -5.43 17.30 3.38
N ASP A 25 -4.71 17.10 2.27
CA ASP A 25 -5.20 17.38 0.93
C ASP A 25 -6.46 16.55 0.61
N TRP A 26 -6.41 15.25 0.90
CA TRP A 26 -7.55 14.37 0.66
C TRP A 26 -8.80 14.80 1.42
N VAL A 27 -8.67 15.16 2.71
CA VAL A 27 -9.81 15.63 3.51
C VAL A 27 -10.40 16.93 2.93
N ALA A 28 -9.57 17.82 2.39
CA ALA A 28 -10.01 19.07 1.78
C ALA A 28 -10.69 18.86 0.40
N ASN A 29 -10.32 17.80 -0.31
CA ASN A 29 -10.69 17.55 -1.71
C ASN A 29 -11.47 16.23 -1.93
N VAL A 30 -12.08 15.68 -0.86
CA VAL A 30 -12.62 14.31 -0.84
C VAL A 30 -13.65 14.01 -1.94
N ASP A 31 -14.38 15.04 -2.39
CA ASP A 31 -15.42 14.91 -3.42
C ASP A 31 -14.87 14.55 -4.82
N HIS A 32 -13.61 14.90 -5.08
CA HIS A 32 -12.99 14.73 -6.41
C HIS A 32 -11.61 14.08 -6.37
N THR A 33 -11.06 13.83 -5.17
CA THR A 33 -9.75 13.21 -4.98
C THR A 33 -9.90 11.88 -4.25
N HIS A 34 -9.44 10.81 -4.90
CA HIS A 34 -9.26 9.51 -4.24
C HIS A 34 -7.84 9.40 -3.69
N TYR A 35 -7.70 9.18 -2.38
CA TYR A 35 -6.40 8.94 -1.78
C TYR A 35 -5.97 7.47 -1.93
N LEU A 36 -4.99 7.26 -2.81
CA LEU A 36 -4.41 5.95 -3.05
C LEU A 36 -3.37 5.61 -1.96
N PHE A 37 -3.81 4.91 -0.92
CA PHE A 37 -2.95 4.55 0.21
C PHE A 37 -2.00 3.37 -0.13
N GLY A 38 -0.69 3.64 -0.13
CA GLY A 38 0.32 2.73 -0.69
C GLY A 38 0.85 1.64 0.25
N THR A 39 0.31 1.45 1.46
CA THR A 39 0.86 0.49 2.43
C THR A 39 -0.21 -0.11 3.35
N VAL A 40 0.09 -1.26 3.97
CA VAL A 40 -0.78 -1.92 4.95
C VAL A 40 -0.69 -1.21 6.30
N ALA A 41 -1.18 0.02 6.36
CA ALA A 41 -1.21 0.86 7.55
C ALA A 41 -2.40 1.83 7.50
N GLY A 42 -2.41 2.80 8.42
CA GLY A 42 -3.44 3.83 8.47
C GLY A 42 -4.76 3.35 9.09
N PRO A 43 -5.80 4.20 9.09
CA PRO A 43 -7.09 3.88 9.66
C PRO A 43 -7.86 2.88 8.80
N HIS A 44 -8.86 2.23 9.39
CA HIS A 44 -9.86 1.51 8.61
C HIS A 44 -10.47 2.45 7.53
N PRO A 45 -10.64 2.00 6.27
CA PRO A 45 -10.53 0.62 5.78
C PRO A 45 -9.17 0.23 5.16
N PHE A 46 -8.18 1.14 5.11
CA PHE A 46 -6.97 0.96 4.30
C PHE A 46 -6.14 -0.30 4.60
N PRO A 47 -5.88 -0.70 5.87
CA PRO A 47 -5.11 -1.92 6.13
C PRO A 47 -5.74 -3.17 5.52
N ALA A 48 -7.06 -3.32 5.62
CA ALA A 48 -7.76 -4.49 5.07
C ALA A 48 -7.76 -4.46 3.54
N MET A 49 -8.05 -3.29 2.95
CA MET A 49 -8.08 -3.09 1.51
C MET A 49 -6.73 -3.41 0.86
N VAL A 50 -5.63 -2.85 1.37
CA VAL A 50 -4.29 -3.05 0.78
C VAL A 50 -3.83 -4.50 0.94
N ARG A 51 -4.10 -5.14 2.10
CA ARG A 51 -3.85 -6.56 2.31
C ARG A 51 -4.59 -7.41 1.27
N ASP A 52 -5.86 -7.12 1.04
CA ASP A 52 -6.70 -7.92 0.15
C ASP A 52 -6.29 -7.76 -1.32
N PHE A 53 -5.90 -6.56 -1.74
CA PHE A 53 -5.33 -6.33 -3.07
C PHE A 53 -4.01 -7.07 -3.28
N HIS A 54 -3.15 -7.16 -2.27
CA HIS A 54 -1.86 -7.87 -2.37
C HIS A 54 -1.97 -9.38 -2.13
N ARG A 55 -3.12 -9.88 -1.66
CA ARG A 55 -3.34 -11.31 -1.35
C ARG A 55 -3.01 -12.24 -2.53
N VAL A 56 -3.21 -11.76 -3.75
CA VAL A 56 -2.95 -12.51 -4.99
C VAL A 56 -1.52 -13.07 -5.04
N ILE A 57 -0.54 -12.35 -4.50
CA ILE A 57 0.86 -12.76 -4.46
C ILE A 57 1.00 -14.09 -3.71
N GLY A 58 0.44 -14.20 -2.51
CA GLY A 58 0.51 -15.43 -1.71
C GLY A 58 -0.29 -16.57 -2.31
N VAL A 59 -1.43 -16.26 -2.96
CA VAL A 59 -2.26 -17.28 -3.64
C VAL A 59 -1.50 -17.91 -4.79
N GLU A 60 -0.88 -17.09 -5.64
CA GLU A 60 -0.09 -17.55 -6.78
C GLU A 60 1.16 -18.29 -6.34
N ALA A 61 1.93 -17.73 -5.39
CA ALA A 61 3.14 -18.35 -4.86
C ALA A 61 2.87 -19.74 -4.26
N ARG A 62 1.77 -19.88 -3.49
CA ARG A 62 1.36 -21.16 -2.92
C ARG A 62 1.05 -22.19 -4.01
N ARG A 63 0.32 -21.79 -5.05
CA ARG A 63 0.00 -22.67 -6.19
C ARG A 63 1.29 -23.11 -6.91
N GLN A 64 2.16 -22.16 -7.22
CA GLN A 64 3.43 -22.41 -7.91
C GLN A 64 4.33 -23.37 -7.12
N LEU A 65 4.43 -23.21 -5.80
CA LEU A 65 5.24 -24.11 -4.97
C LEU A 65 4.70 -25.53 -4.89
N LEU A 66 3.37 -25.69 -4.83
CA LEU A 66 2.76 -27.02 -4.88
C LEU A 66 3.00 -27.70 -6.23
N GLU A 67 2.94 -26.94 -7.33
CA GLU A 67 3.22 -27.46 -8.68
C GLU A 67 4.69 -27.83 -8.89
N GLN A 68 5.62 -27.02 -8.38
CA GLN A 68 7.05 -27.16 -8.69
C GLN A 68 7.80 -28.02 -7.66
N ALA A 69 7.45 -27.92 -6.38
CA ALA A 69 8.14 -28.59 -5.28
C ALA A 69 7.31 -29.73 -4.67
N GLY A 70 6.04 -29.90 -5.05
CA GLY A 70 5.15 -30.94 -4.51
C GLY A 70 4.77 -30.76 -3.04
N ARG A 71 5.14 -29.63 -2.41
CA ARG A 71 4.93 -29.35 -0.99
C ARG A 71 4.82 -27.85 -0.72
N LEU A 72 4.36 -27.49 0.48
CA LEU A 72 4.40 -26.12 0.97
C LEU A 72 5.84 -25.70 1.35
N PRO A 73 6.15 -24.39 1.31
CA PRO A 73 7.45 -23.91 1.75
C PRO A 73 7.63 -24.09 3.25
N ASP A 74 8.89 -24.23 3.68
CA ASP A 74 9.24 -24.28 5.10
C ASP A 74 9.07 -22.91 5.78
N ALA A 75 9.27 -21.82 5.02
CA ALA A 75 9.02 -20.44 5.45
C ALA A 75 8.68 -19.56 4.24
N ALA A 76 7.92 -18.48 4.47
CA ALA A 76 7.71 -17.40 3.52
C ALA A 76 8.22 -16.10 4.15
N ILE A 77 9.04 -15.35 3.40
CA ILE A 77 9.67 -14.10 3.85
C ILE A 77 9.37 -13.04 2.80
N ALA A 78 8.95 -11.86 3.25
CA ALA A 78 8.63 -10.69 2.44
C ALA A 78 9.18 -9.44 3.13
#